data_AF-A0A349TMA8-F1
#
_entry.id   AF-A0A349TMA8-F1
#
_cell.length_a   1.000
_cell.length_b   1.000
_cell.length_c   1.000
_cell.angle_alpha   90.00
_cell.angle_beta   90.00
_cell.angle_gamma   90.00
#
_symmetry.space_group_name_H-M   'P 1'
#
loop_
_entity.id
_entity.type
_entity.pdbx_description
1 polymer ?
#
loop_
_entity_poly.entity_id
_entity_poly.type
_entity_poly.pdbx_seq_one_letter_code
_entity_poly.pdbx_strand_id
1 'polypeptide(L)' 'TFVEVDGVVQPAPAPRFSRTQGEIQGPAAIAGEHSKEVLRDWGYTDEEIAELMAANAL' A
#
# COMPACT_ATOMS: atom_id res chain seq x y z
N THR A 1 5.47 0.86 -23.46
CA THR A 1 4.87 2.20 -23.34
C THR A 1 5.28 2.79 -22.03
N PHE A 2 5.51 4.10 -22.01
CA PHE A 2 5.65 4.87 -20.79
C PHE A 2 4.29 5.46 -20.42
N VAL A 3 4.10 5.75 -19.14
CA VAL A 3 2.94 6.41 -18.56
C VAL A 3 3.41 7.50 -17.61
N GLU A 4 2.60 8.52 -17.41
CA GLU A 4 2.85 9.56 -16.42
C GLU A 4 1.93 9.32 -15.22
N VAL A 5 2.53 9.23 -14.02
CA VAL A 5 1.82 9.04 -12.74
C VAL A 5 2.40 10.02 -11.75
N ASP A 6 1.54 10.80 -11.10
CA ASP A 6 1.94 11.83 -10.13
C ASP A 6 3.05 12.78 -10.64
N GLY A 7 2.98 13.13 -11.94
CA GLY A 7 3.96 13.99 -12.61
C GLY A 7 5.30 13.32 -12.96
N VAL A 8 5.43 12.01 -12.75
CA VAL A 8 6.64 11.22 -13.05
C VAL A 8 6.39 10.29 -14.22
N VAL A 9 7.23 10.38 -15.25
CA VAL A 9 7.19 9.46 -16.39
C VAL A 9 7.90 8.15 -16.03
N GLN A 10 7.18 7.04 -16.11
CA GLN A 10 7.67 5.71 -15.77
C GLN A 10 7.17 4.64 -16.75
N PRO A 11 7.85 3.48 -16.84
CA PRO A 11 7.38 2.37 -17.66
C PRO A 11 6.01 1.87 -17.19
N ALA A 12 5.09 1.61 -18.12
CA ALA A 12 3.85 0.92 -17.79
C ALA A 12 4.14 -0.53 -17.36
N PRO A 13 3.30 -1.14 -16.48
CA PRO A 13 3.48 -2.51 -16.00
C PRO A 13 3.69 -3.55 -17.12
N ALA A 14 4.58 -4.51 -16.85
CA ALA A 14 4.89 -5.63 -17.75
C ALA A 14 4.90 -6.96 -16.97
N PRO A 15 4.56 -8.11 -17.61
CA PRO A 15 4.10 -8.29 -19.00
C PRO A 15 2.70 -7.71 -19.31
N ARG A 16 2.39 -7.48 -20.59
CA ARG A 16 1.09 -6.94 -21.05
C ARG A 16 0.08 -8.07 -21.23
N PHE A 17 -0.46 -8.55 -20.12
CA PHE A 17 -1.50 -9.58 -20.15
C PHE A 17 -2.78 -9.03 -20.78
N SER A 18 -3.28 -9.71 -21.82
CA SER A 18 -4.48 -9.29 -22.54
C SER A 18 -5.78 -9.45 -21.74
N ARG A 19 -5.82 -10.41 -20.80
CA ARG A 19 -7.03 -10.70 -20.00
C ARG A 19 -7.05 -9.97 -18.65
N THR A 20 -5.89 -9.78 -18.03
CA THR A 20 -5.72 -9.22 -16.68
C THR A 20 -4.62 -8.17 -16.72
N GLN A 21 -4.91 -7.07 -17.40
CA GLN A 21 -3.96 -5.98 -17.57
C GLN A 21 -3.52 -5.46 -16.20
N GLY A 22 -2.21 -5.41 -15.97
CA GLY A 22 -1.65 -4.82 -14.74
C GLY A 22 -1.77 -3.30 -14.76
N GLU A 23 -2.00 -2.71 -13.59
CA GLU A 23 -2.22 -1.28 -13.40
C GLU A 23 -1.41 -0.76 -12.22
N ILE A 24 -1.00 0.51 -12.28
CA ILE A 24 -0.33 1.21 -11.19
C ILE A 24 -1.40 1.60 -10.17
N GLN A 25 -1.31 1.06 -8.95
CA GLN A 25 -2.37 1.19 -7.93
C GLN A 25 -2.24 2.44 -7.05
N GLY A 26 -1.17 3.21 -7.21
CA GLY A 26 -0.90 4.40 -6.41
C GLY A 26 0.60 4.64 -6.25
N PRO A 27 0.97 5.67 -5.47
CA PRO A 27 2.36 5.94 -5.11
C PRO A 27 2.92 4.87 -4.15
N ALA A 28 4.22 4.96 -3.87
CA ALA A 28 4.84 4.13 -2.85
C ALA A 28 4.31 4.50 -1.45
N ALA A 29 4.07 3.47 -0.63
CA ALA A 29 3.60 3.66 0.74
C ALA A 29 4.63 4.42 1.60
N ILE A 30 4.14 5.30 2.48
CA ILE A 30 4.97 5.89 3.54
C ILE A 30 5.07 4.95 4.75
N ALA A 31 6.10 5.15 5.58
CA ALA A 31 6.28 4.37 6.79
C ALA A 31 5.05 4.51 7.71
N GLY A 32 4.44 3.38 8.07
CA GLY A 32 3.27 3.32 8.95
C GLY A 32 1.92 3.54 8.28
N GLU A 33 1.85 3.83 6.98
CA GLU A 33 0.60 4.18 6.27
C GLU A 33 -0.52 3.15 6.47
N HIS A 34 -0.17 1.86 6.36
CA HIS A 34 -1.12 0.75 6.39
C HIS A 34 -1.11 -0.03 7.71
N SER A 35 -0.32 0.38 8.72
CA SER A 35 -0.10 -0.44 9.93
C SER A 35 -1.41 -0.80 10.66
N LYS A 36 -2.32 0.17 10.81
CA LYS A 36 -3.62 -0.05 11.48
C LYS A 36 -4.54 -0.97 10.68
N GLU A 37 -4.57 -0.77 9.36
CA GLU A 37 -5.41 -1.56 8.46
C GLU A 37 -5.00 -3.03 8.48
N VAL A 38 -3.70 -3.29 8.30
CA VAL A 38 -3.15 -4.65 8.33
C VAL A 38 -3.38 -5.35 9.68
N LEU A 39 -3.23 -4.63 10.79
CA LEU A 39 -3.49 -5.21 12.13
C LEU A 39 -4.96 -5.59 12.32
N ARG A 40 -5.90 -4.77 11.83
CA ARG A 40 -7.33 -5.11 11.86
C ARG A 40 -7.64 -6.32 11.00
N ASP A 41 -7.05 -6.40 9.80
CA ASP A 41 -7.21 -7.54 8.91
C ASP A 41 -6.67 -8.84 9.54
N TRP A 42 -5.67 -8.73 10.41
CA TRP A 42 -5.14 -9.85 11.20
C TRP A 42 -5.93 -10.15 12.48
N GLY A 43 -6.95 -9.36 12.79
CA GLY A 43 -7.87 -9.59 13.90
C GLY A 43 -7.52 -8.86 15.20
N TYR A 44 -6.60 -7.89 15.20
CA TYR A 44 -6.39 -7.02 16.36
C TYR A 44 -7.57 -6.07 16.55
N THR A 45 -7.94 -5.88 17.80
CA THR A 45 -8.91 -4.86 18.22
C THR A 45 -8.33 -3.46 18.13
N ASP A 46 -9.18 -2.44 18.01
CA ASP A 46 -8.72 -1.04 18.01
C ASP A 46 -8.03 -0.68 19.34
N GLU A 47 -8.44 -1.30 20.45
CA GLU A 47 -7.81 -1.18 21.76
C GLU A 47 -6.37 -1.73 21.77
N GLU A 48 -6.15 -2.95 21.29
CA GLU A 48 -4.80 -3.56 21.20
C GLU A 48 -3.88 -2.75 20.27
N ILE A 49 -4.41 -2.24 19.15
CA ILE A 49 -3.65 -1.39 18.23
C ILE A 49 -3.23 -0.08 18.92
N ALA A 50 -4.14 0.54 19.70
CA ALA A 50 -3.83 1.75 20.44
C ALA A 50 -2.75 1.51 21.51
N GLU A 51 -2.78 0.36 22.18
CA GLU A 51 -1.74 -0.04 23.14
C GLU A 51 -0.37 -0.19 22.47
N LEU A 52 -0.30 -0.83 21.30
CA LEU A 52 0.94 -0.98 20.53
C LEU A 52 1.51 0.38 20.09
N MET A 53 0.65 1.31 19.67
CA MET A 53 1.06 2.68 19.34
C MET A 53 1.61 3.41 20.57
N ALA A 54 0.93 3.31 21.71
CA ALA A 54 1.35 3.96 22.95
C ALA A 54 2.67 3.38 23.47
N ALA A 55 2.92 2.09 23.24
CA ALA A 55 4.17 1.41 23.57
C ALA A 55 5.32 1.66 22.58
N ASN A 56 5.09 2.43 21.50
CA ASN A 56 6.05 2.68 20.43
C ASN A 56 6.58 1.36 19.80
N ALA A 57 5.69 0.40 19.62
CA ALA A 57 5.95 -0.92 19.05
C ALA A 57 5.44 -1.08 17.60
N LEU A 58 5.19 0.04 16.92
CA LEU A 58 4.73 0.16 15.52
C LEU A 58 5.58 1.18 14.77
#